data_AF-A0A174HE46-F1
#
_entry.id   AF-A0A174HE46-F1
#
_cell.length_a   1.000
_cell.length_b   1.000
_cell.length_c   1.000
_cell.angle_alpha   90.00
_cell.angle_beta   90.00
_cell.angle_gamma   90.00
#
_symmetry.space_group_name_H-M   'P 1'
#
loop_
_entity.id
_entity.type
_entity.pdbx_description
1 polymer ?
#
loop_
_entity_poly.entity_id
_entity_poly.type
_entity_poly.pdbx_seq_one_letter_code
_entity_poly.pdbx_strand_id
1 'polypeptide(L)'
;MAISRNIVNLMNGNIKVESTLHKGTKITVTIYLELQEKEKEQDRNLMNLPVLVVDDDKTCCESTVATLKEIGITGEWVLSGREAVERCYAHHELK
;
A
#
# COMPACT_ATOMS: atom_id res chain seq x y z
N MET A 1 7.00 -21.38 -16.36
CA MET A 1 5.74 -20.65 -16.68
C MET A 1 4.46 -21.46 -16.42
N ALA A 2 4.50 -22.75 -16.07
CA ALA A 2 3.27 -23.55 -15.87
C ALA A 2 2.35 -22.97 -14.78
N ILE A 3 2.92 -22.59 -13.63
CA ILE A 3 2.17 -21.99 -12.51
C ILE A 3 1.51 -20.66 -12.94
N SER A 4 2.27 -19.73 -13.49
CA SER A 4 1.76 -18.42 -13.93
C SER A 4 0.68 -18.53 -15.00
N ARG A 5 0.85 -19.44 -15.98
CA ARG A 5 -0.16 -19.68 -17.02
C ARG A 5 -1.45 -20.22 -16.43
N ASN A 6 -1.37 -21.14 -15.46
CA ASN A 6 -2.55 -21.67 -14.79
C ASN A 6 -3.30 -20.59 -14.02
N ILE A 7 -2.60 -19.76 -13.25
CA ILE A 7 -3.22 -18.65 -12.51
C ILE A 7 -3.93 -17.69 -13.45
N VAL A 8 -3.27 -17.28 -14.54
CA VAL A 8 -3.86 -16.35 -15.52
C VAL A 8 -5.10 -16.97 -16.19
N ASN A 9 -5.06 -18.26 -16.53
CA ASN A 9 -6.22 -18.96 -17.09
C ASN A 9 -7.39 -19.06 -16.10
N LEU A 10 -7.12 -19.27 -14.81
CA LEU A 10 -8.14 -19.29 -13.76
C LEU A 10 -8.84 -17.93 -13.61
N MET A 11 -8.14 -16.83 -13.89
CA MET A 11 -8.71 -15.48 -13.95
C MET A 11 -9.35 -15.14 -15.31
N ASN A 12 -9.64 -16.16 -16.12
CA ASN A 12 -10.12 -16.02 -17.50
C ASN A 12 -9.23 -15.11 -18.38
N GLY A 13 -7.96 -14.94 -18.00
CA GLY A 13 -7.01 -14.03 -18.64
C GLY A 13 -6.20 -14.67 -19.78
N ASN A 14 -5.15 -13.96 -20.21
CA ASN A 14 -4.20 -14.42 -21.22
C ASN A 14 -2.76 -14.02 -20.84
N ILE A 15 -1.78 -14.85 -21.20
CA ILE A 15 -0.35 -14.59 -21.03
C ILE A 15 0.38 -14.74 -22.36
N LYS A 16 1.10 -13.70 -22.78
CA LYS A 16 1.93 -13.67 -24.01
C LYS A 16 3.39 -13.47 -23.65
N VAL A 17 4.28 -14.13 -24.39
CA VAL A 17 5.73 -14.03 -24.21
C VAL A 17 6.39 -13.70 -25.54
N GLU A 18 7.18 -12.64 -25.56
CA GLU A 18 7.97 -12.20 -26.70
C GLU A 18 9.43 -12.14 -26.24
N SER A 19 10.29 -12.98 -26.82
CA SER A 19 11.71 -13.01 -26.45
C SER A 19 12.55 -13.00 -27.71
N THR A 20 13.65 -12.24 -27.69
CA THR A 20 14.66 -12.29 -28.74
C THR A 20 16.02 -12.42 -28.07
N LEU A 21 16.78 -13.41 -28.53
CA LEU A 21 18.11 -13.70 -27.99
C LEU A 21 18.97 -12.42 -27.99
N HIS A 22 19.62 -12.13 -26.86
CA HIS A 22 20.41 -10.93 -26.62
C HIS A 22 19.66 -9.58 -26.66
N LYS A 23 18.32 -9.57 -26.75
CA LYS A 23 17.49 -8.35 -26.64
C LYS A 23 16.55 -8.36 -25.42
N GLY A 24 16.46 -9.48 -24.73
CA GLY A 24 15.61 -9.66 -23.54
C GLY A 24 14.25 -10.29 -23.85
N THR A 25 13.37 -10.25 -22.86
CA THR A 25 12.06 -10.91 -22.88
C THR A 25 11.00 -9.96 -22.33
N LYS A 26 9.88 -9.85 -23.05
CA LYS A 26 8.66 -9.17 -22.60
C LYS A 26 7.58 -10.22 -22.31
N ILE A 27 6.97 -10.11 -21.14
CA ILE A 27 5.84 -10.94 -20.73
C ILE A 27 4.66 -10.02 -20.52
N THR A 28 3.56 -10.27 -21.23
CA THR A 28 2.32 -9.48 -21.12
C THR A 28 1.24 -10.36 -20.52
N VAL A 29 0.63 -9.91 -19.41
CA VAL A 29 -0.49 -10.57 -18.76
C VAL A 29 -1.74 -9.71 -18.90
N THR A 30 -2.84 -10.31 -19.31
CA THR A 30 -4.15 -9.68 -19.43
C THR A 30 -5.11 -10.43 -18.52
N ILE A 31 -5.80 -9.73 -17.62
CA ILE A 31 -6.79 -10.29 -16.70
C ILE A 31 -8.02 -9.39 -16.70
N TYR A 32 -9.19 -9.99 -16.43
CA TYR A 32 -10.44 -9.25 -16.29
C TYR A 32 -10.65 -8.94 -14.80
N LEU A 33 -10.97 -7.70 -14.49
CA LEU A 33 -11.29 -7.23 -13.15
C LEU A 33 -12.64 -6.52 -13.20
N GLU A 34 -13.48 -6.78 -12.21
CA GLU A 34 -14.70 -6.01 -12.02
C GLU A 34 -14.35 -4.64 -11.43
N LEU A 35 -15.00 -3.60 -11.94
CA LEU A 35 -14.90 -2.26 -11.36
C LEU A 35 -15.63 -2.29 -10.01
N GLN A 36 -14.93 -1.97 -8.94
CA GLN A 36 -15.52 -1.88 -7.62
C GLN A 36 -16.48 -0.68 -7.57
N GLU A 37 -17.79 -0.92 -7.53
CA GLU A 37 -18.82 0.16 -7.49
C GLU A 37 -18.89 0.89 -6.14
N LYS A 38 -18.47 0.22 -5.06
CA LYS A 38 -18.41 0.83 -3.73
C LYS A 38 -17.08 1.53 -3.56
N GLU A 39 -17.12 2.86 -3.38
CA GLU A 39 -16.06 3.52 -2.63
C GLU A 39 -15.85 2.73 -1.33
N LYS A 40 -14.59 2.39 -1.00
CA LYS A 40 -14.27 1.81 0.31
C LYS A 40 -14.99 2.67 1.33
N GLU A 41 -15.76 2.05 2.24
CA GLU A 41 -16.38 2.77 3.36
C GLU A 41 -15.24 3.39 4.18
N GLN A 42 -14.91 4.63 3.83
CA GLN A 42 -13.93 5.43 4.53
C GLN A 42 -14.64 6.03 5.72
N ASP A 43 -14.20 5.68 6.92
CA ASP A 43 -14.69 6.31 8.13
C ASP A 43 -14.25 7.78 8.11
N ARG A 44 -15.18 8.66 7.73
CA ARG A 44 -14.93 10.09 7.59
C ARG A 44 -14.46 10.73 8.89
N ASN A 45 -14.75 10.11 10.03
CA ASN A 45 -14.30 10.60 11.33
C ASN A 45 -12.78 10.46 11.51
N LEU A 46 -12.14 9.49 10.85
CA LEU A 46 -10.71 9.26 10.96
C LEU A 46 -9.87 10.14 10.02
N MET A 47 -10.47 10.67 8.94
CA MET A 47 -9.74 11.46 7.94
C MET A 47 -9.14 12.78 8.49
N ASN A 48 -9.74 13.34 9.55
CA ASN A 48 -9.30 14.60 10.14
C ASN A 48 -8.51 14.43 11.44
N LEU A 49 -8.18 13.19 11.83
CA LEU A 49 -7.44 12.93 13.07
C LEU A 49 -5.95 12.79 12.77
N PRO A 50 -5.06 13.46 13.53
CA PRO A 50 -3.64 13.22 13.44
C PRO A 50 -3.33 11.80 13.93
N VAL A 51 -2.60 11.03 13.12
CA VAL A 51 -2.16 9.66 13.45
C VAL A 51 -0.64 9.62 13.56
N LEU A 52 -0.14 8.99 14.64
CA LEU A 52 1.28 8.74 14.86
C LEU A 52 1.52 7.23 15.00
N VAL A 53 2.32 6.67 14.10
CA VAL A 53 2.75 5.27 14.11
C VAL A 53 4.08 5.17 14.88
N VAL A 54 4.19 4.18 15.77
CA VAL A 54 5.38 3.95 16.59
C VAL A 54 5.76 2.49 16.49
N ASP A 55 6.89 2.22 15.83
CA ASP A 55 7.44 0.87 15.65
C ASP A 55 8.96 1.00 15.46
N ASP A 56 9.75 0.05 15.97
CA ASP A 56 11.21 0.08 15.85
C ASP A 56 11.71 -0.37 14.46
N ASP A 57 10.84 -0.95 13.64
CA ASP A 57 11.09 -1.25 12.22
C ASP A 57 10.59 -0.11 11.31
N LYS A 58 11.55 0.52 10.64
CA LYS A 58 11.30 1.58 9.67
C LYS A 58 10.42 1.14 8.50
N THR A 59 10.60 -0.08 8.00
CA THR A 59 9.82 -0.62 6.88
C THR A 59 8.36 -0.79 7.26
N CYS A 60 8.10 -1.27 8.49
CA CYS A 60 6.76 -1.36 9.05
C CYS A 60 6.11 0.02 9.15
N CYS A 61 6.83 1.02 9.65
CA CYS A 61 6.37 2.40 9.73
C CYS A 61 6.00 3.00 8.36
N GLU A 62 6.91 2.90 7.39
CA GLU A 62 6.72 3.44 6.04
C GLU A 62 5.55 2.75 5.32
N SER A 63 5.46 1.42 5.42
CA SER A 63 4.37 0.63 4.85
C SER A 63 3.02 0.98 5.48
N THR A 64 2.98 1.16 6.80
CA THR A 64 1.76 1.52 7.53
C THR A 64 1.29 2.92 7.15
N VAL A 65 2.18 3.91 7.09
CA VAL A 65 1.83 5.27 6.65
C VAL A 65 1.40 5.31 5.18
N ALA A 66 2.01 4.50 4.30
CA ALA A 66 1.56 4.37 2.92
C ALA A 66 0.12 3.81 2.86
N THR A 67 -0.18 2.78 3.66
CA THR A 67 -1.51 2.17 3.76
C THR A 67 -2.54 3.17 4.31
N LEU A 68 -2.20 3.94 5.34
CA LEU A 68 -3.05 5.01 5.89
C LEU A 68 -3.39 6.05 4.81
N LYS A 69 -2.39 6.44 4.00
CA LYS A 69 -2.57 7.40 2.91
C LYS A 69 -3.51 6.88 1.82
N GLU A 70 -3.45 5.58 1.48
CA GLU A 70 -4.35 4.95 0.51
C GLU A 70 -5.83 4.97 0.95
N ILE A 71 -6.08 5.02 2.27
CA ILE A 71 -7.42 5.14 2.84
C ILE A 71 -7.80 6.58 3.24
N GLY A 72 -6.98 7.57 2.85
CA GLY A 72 -7.27 9.00 3.06
C GLY A 72 -6.89 9.53 4.44
N ILE A 73 -6.14 8.78 5.23
CA ILE A 73 -5.67 9.19 6.56
C ILE A 73 -4.21 9.67 6.45
N THR A 74 -3.93 10.86 6.94
CA THR A 74 -2.55 11.36 7.04
C THR A 74 -1.94 10.86 8.33
N GLY A 75 -0.77 10.21 8.23
CA GLY A 75 -0.03 9.70 9.38
C GLY A 75 1.43 10.10 9.34
N GLU A 76 2.02 10.26 10.52
CA GLU A 76 3.45 10.40 10.73
C GLU A 76 3.97 9.14 11.46
N TRP A 77 5.28 8.92 11.46
CA TRP A 77 5.89 7.80 12.17
C TRP A 77 7.16 8.19 12.90
N VAL A 78 7.49 7.43 13.94
CA VAL A 78 8.68 7.56 14.77
C VAL A 78 9.18 6.17 15.18
N LEU A 79 10.48 6.03 15.51
CA LEU A 79 11.09 4.72 15.76
C LEU A 79 11.22 4.36 17.25
N SER A 80 10.78 5.25 18.13
CA SER A 80 10.90 5.02 19.57
C SER A 80 9.75 5.63 20.34
N GLY A 81 9.42 5.00 21.47
CA GLY A 81 8.41 5.53 22.38
C GLY A 81 8.79 6.91 22.95
N ARG A 82 10.09 7.19 23.12
CA ARG A 82 10.55 8.51 23.57
C ARG A 82 10.19 9.59 22.55
N GLU A 83 10.56 9.37 21.29
CA GLU A 83 10.25 10.30 20.20
C GLU A 83 8.73 10.47 20.04
N ALA A 84 7.96 9.39 20.23
CA ALA A 84 6.51 9.45 20.19
C ALA A 84 5.93 10.39 21.25
N VAL A 85 6.39 10.28 22.50
CA VAL A 85 5.94 11.16 23.59
C VAL A 85 6.33 12.61 23.32
N GLU A 86 7.57 12.86 22.88
CA GLU A 86 8.04 14.20 22.52
C GLU A 86 7.17 14.82 21.40
N ARG A 87 6.83 14.04 20.37
CA ARG A 87 5.96 14.47 19.28
C ARG A 87 4.54 14.78 19.74
N CYS A 88 3.96 13.91 20.58
CA CYS A 88 2.64 14.12 21.16
C CYS A 88 2.57 15.39 22.02
N TYR A 89 3.60 15.62 22.84
CA TYR A 89 3.68 16.82 23.69
C TYR A 89 3.78 18.09 22.85
N ALA A 90 4.68 18.13 21.86
CA ALA A 90 4.82 19.26 20.95
C ALA A 90 3.51 19.57 20.22
N HIS A 91 2.81 18.54 19.75
CA HIS A 91 1.54 18.71 19.04
C HIS A 91 0.37 19.13 19.96
N HIS A 92 0.45 18.84 21.26
CA HIS A 92 -0.51 19.28 22.26
C HIS A 92 -0.33 20.75 22.64
N GLU A 93 0.92 21.20 22.82
CA GLU A 93 1.26 22.59 23.17
C GLU A 93 1.05 23.59 22.02
N LEU A 94 1.08 23.12 20.77
CA LEU A 94 0.84 23.95 19.58
C LEU A 94 -0.65 24.19 19.27
N LYS A 95 -1.57 23.69 20.10
CA LYS A 95 -3.02 23.94 20.02
C LYS A 95 -3.48 24.97 21.04
#